data_AF-X6N149-F1
#
_entry.id   AF-X6N149-F1
#
_cell.length_a   1.000
_cell.length_b   1.000
_cell.length_c   1.000
_cell.angle_alpha   90.00
_cell.angle_beta   90.00
_cell.angle_gamma   90.00
#
_symmetry.space_group_name_H-M   'P 1'
#
loop_
_entity.id
_entity.type
_entity.pdbx_description
1 polymer ?
#
loop_
_entity_poly.entity_id
_entity_poly.type
_entity_poly.pdbx_seq_one_letter_code
_entity_poly.pdbx_strand_id
1 'polypeptide(L)'
;MKKKQLLAMSDPEIEWKCVKNVGKHKDEHLTLEYWIGDEYLKKELLEKLTETFVNESSLELVSFLKLEKYYKLLNCLKDETSPEWIEMHPKHRRFYYRLSDPLKGSKHDNILNQWIEFLACSRWKQWLESITTLCLQHAYAIECRKFKDLCALDAVFCLVVNEEAGWNTTWGGNL
;
A
#
# COMPACT_ATOMS: atom_id res chain seq x y z
N MET A 1 0.52 49.23 12.11
CA MET A 1 -0.61 48.46 11.53
C MET A 1 -0.07 47.56 10.41
N LYS A 2 0.09 46.26 10.65
CA LYS A 2 0.56 45.29 9.63
C LYS A 2 -0.66 44.54 9.09
N LYS A 3 -0.93 44.68 7.79
CA LYS A 3 -1.96 43.93 7.07
C LYS A 3 -1.58 42.45 7.04
N LYS A 4 -2.38 41.59 7.69
CA LYS A 4 -2.38 40.14 7.46
C LYS A 4 -2.89 39.91 6.03
N GLN A 5 -2.00 39.48 5.13
CA GLN A 5 -2.43 38.83 3.90
C GLN A 5 -2.98 37.46 4.31
N LEU A 6 -4.30 37.29 4.21
CA LEU A 6 -4.89 35.96 4.10
C LEU A 6 -4.37 35.36 2.79
N LEU A 7 -3.53 34.36 2.90
CA LEU A 7 -3.33 33.40 1.82
C LEU A 7 -4.66 32.67 1.67
N ALA A 8 -5.42 33.06 0.66
CA ALA A 8 -6.49 32.24 0.11
C ALA A 8 -5.85 30.91 -0.30
N MET A 9 -6.03 29.89 0.54
CA MET A 9 -5.79 28.51 0.16
C MET A 9 -6.85 28.21 -0.89
N SER A 10 -6.42 28.22 -2.15
CA SER A 10 -7.19 27.76 -3.29
C SER A 10 -7.72 26.38 -2.95
N ASP A 11 -9.04 26.30 -2.80
CA ASP A 11 -9.81 25.07 -2.72
C ASP A 11 -9.55 24.30 -4.02
N PRO A 12 -8.83 23.15 -4.02
CA PRO A 12 -8.90 22.27 -5.15
C PRO A 12 -10.14 21.43 -4.89
N GLU A 13 -11.25 21.80 -5.52
CA GLU A 13 -12.24 20.81 -5.91
C GLU A 13 -11.48 19.71 -6.65
N ILE A 14 -11.08 18.67 -5.93
CA ILE A 14 -10.70 17.39 -6.52
C ILE A 14 -12.02 16.87 -7.09
N GLU A 15 -12.34 17.33 -8.30
CA GLU A 15 -13.36 16.75 -9.12
C GLU A 15 -12.97 15.28 -9.31
N TRP A 16 -13.59 14.40 -8.52
CA TRP A 16 -13.63 12.97 -8.75
C TRP A 16 -14.45 12.72 -10.01
N LYS A 17 -13.95 13.19 -11.16
CA LYS A 17 -14.41 12.74 -12.46
C LYS A 17 -13.97 11.28 -12.54
N CYS A 18 -14.93 10.38 -12.32
CA CYS A 18 -14.88 9.03 -12.85
C CYS A 18 -14.47 9.14 -14.32
N VAL A 19 -13.17 9.03 -14.60
CA VAL A 19 -12.66 8.99 -15.96
C VAL A 19 -13.03 7.62 -16.52
N LYS A 20 -14.28 7.49 -16.92
CA LYS A 20 -14.67 6.51 -17.93
C LYS A 20 -14.06 7.01 -19.23
N ASN A 21 -12.84 6.57 -19.55
CA ASN A 21 -12.35 6.63 -20.91
C ASN A 21 -11.68 5.33 -21.33
N VAL A 22 -12.31 4.81 -22.39
CA VAL A 22 -11.98 3.69 -23.25
C VAL A 22 -10.54 3.79 -23.76
N GLY A 23 -9.72 2.78 -23.43
CA GLY A 23 -8.35 2.64 -23.92
C GLY A 23 -7.71 1.33 -23.46
N LYS A 24 -7.89 0.27 -24.26
CA LYS A 24 -7.13 -1.01 -24.30
C LYS A 24 -6.37 -1.43 -23.03
N HIS A 25 -7.00 -2.24 -22.18
CA HIS A 25 -6.52 -3.34 -21.28
C HIS A 25 -5.08 -3.44 -20.71
N LYS A 26 -4.10 -2.60 -21.05
CA LYS A 26 -2.70 -2.82 -20.67
C LYS A 26 -2.33 -2.34 -19.27
N ASP A 27 -3.06 -1.39 -18.70
CA ASP A 27 -2.67 -0.72 -17.44
C ASP A 27 -3.81 -0.68 -16.41
N GLU A 28 -4.76 -1.61 -16.48
CA GLU A 28 -5.89 -1.66 -15.55
C GLU A 28 -5.41 -1.82 -14.10
N HIS A 29 -4.31 -2.55 -13.89
CA HIS A 29 -3.68 -2.72 -12.58
C HIS A 29 -3.06 -1.45 -12.01
N LEU A 30 -2.97 -0.35 -12.76
CA LEU A 30 -2.51 0.93 -12.22
C LEU A 30 -3.67 1.78 -11.66
N THR A 31 -4.87 1.22 -11.49
CA THR A 31 -6.05 1.90 -10.95
C THR A 31 -6.30 1.50 -9.49
N LEU A 32 -6.90 2.40 -8.70
CA LEU A 32 -7.27 2.10 -7.32
C LEU A 32 -8.37 1.03 -7.28
N GLU A 33 -9.33 1.12 -8.20
CA GLU A 33 -10.46 0.22 -8.38
C GLU A 33 -10.06 -1.22 -8.69
N TYR A 34 -8.86 -1.43 -9.25
CA TYR A 34 -8.35 -2.78 -9.47
C TYR A 34 -7.90 -3.45 -8.17
N TRP A 35 -7.35 -2.71 -7.21
CA TRP A 35 -6.70 -3.27 -6.01
C TRP A 35 -7.49 -3.10 -4.72
N ILE A 36 -8.06 -1.92 -4.51
CA ILE A 36 -8.56 -1.45 -3.22
C ILE A 36 -10.06 -1.78 -3.10
N GLY A 37 -10.51 -2.15 -1.89
CA GLY A 37 -11.93 -2.33 -1.57
C GLY A 37 -12.76 -1.09 -1.90
N ASP A 38 -13.94 -1.27 -2.51
CA ASP A 38 -14.75 -0.16 -3.03
C ASP A 38 -15.17 0.82 -1.92
N GLU A 39 -15.23 0.36 -0.66
CA GLU A 39 -15.48 1.18 0.52
C GLU A 39 -14.44 2.29 0.72
N TYR A 40 -13.17 2.01 0.47
CA TYR A 40 -12.04 2.96 0.60
C TYR A 40 -11.97 3.98 -0.54
N LEU A 41 -12.87 3.87 -1.52
CA LEU A 41 -13.02 4.83 -2.61
C LEU A 41 -14.22 5.75 -2.40
N LYS A 42 -15.02 5.54 -1.35
CA LYS A 42 -16.17 6.38 -1.01
C LYS A 42 -15.71 7.64 -0.32
N LYS A 43 -16.19 8.79 -0.80
CA LYS A 43 -15.87 10.12 -0.25
C LYS A 43 -16.07 10.21 1.27
N GLU A 44 -17.19 9.71 1.78
CA GLU A 44 -17.51 9.74 3.22
C GLU A 44 -16.49 8.97 4.07
N LEU A 45 -15.94 7.86 3.56
CA LEU A 45 -14.92 7.11 4.29
C LEU A 45 -13.58 7.82 4.19
N LEU A 46 -13.22 8.36 3.02
CA LEU A 46 -11.98 9.13 2.84
C LEU A 46 -11.90 10.31 3.80
N GLU A 47 -12.99 11.08 3.96
CA GLU A 47 -13.05 12.20 4.90
C GLU A 47 -12.80 11.75 6.35
N LYS A 48 -13.38 10.61 6.75
CA LYS A 48 -13.14 10.01 8.07
C LYS A 48 -11.70 9.57 8.25
N LEU A 49 -11.10 8.92 7.24
CA LEU A 49 -9.70 8.51 7.30
C LEU A 49 -8.77 9.72 7.43
N THR A 50 -9.06 10.80 6.70
CA THR A 50 -8.32 12.05 6.83
C THR A 50 -8.42 12.61 8.25
N GLU A 51 -9.63 12.67 8.82
CA GLU A 51 -9.83 13.14 10.19
C GLU A 51 -9.11 12.26 11.22
N THR A 52 -9.23 10.93 11.10
CA THR A 52 -8.52 9.98 11.98
C THR A 52 -7.01 10.17 11.88
N PHE A 53 -6.45 10.30 10.67
CA PHE A 53 -5.02 10.51 10.50
C PHE A 53 -4.56 11.86 11.09
N VAL A 54 -5.33 12.94 10.92
CA VAL A 54 -5.00 14.24 11.51
C VAL A 54 -4.98 14.17 13.04
N ASN A 55 -5.87 13.38 13.64
CA ASN A 55 -5.99 13.25 15.09
C ASN A 55 -4.98 12.28 15.70
N GLU A 56 -4.75 11.14 15.05
CA GLU A 56 -3.98 10.02 15.60
C GLU A 56 -2.58 9.91 14.99
N SER A 57 -2.31 10.60 13.89
CA SER A 57 -1.09 10.48 13.07
C SER A 57 -0.82 9.04 12.59
N SER A 58 -1.86 8.18 12.59
CA SER A 58 -1.81 6.79 12.15
C SER A 58 -3.15 6.34 11.57
N LEU A 59 -3.12 5.33 10.71
CA LEU A 59 -4.31 4.66 10.18
C LEU A 59 -4.08 3.16 10.13
N GLU A 60 -5.11 2.40 10.50
CA GLU A 60 -5.19 0.96 10.31
C GLU A 60 -6.40 0.64 9.44
N LEU A 61 -6.16 0.03 8.27
CA LEU A 61 -7.18 -0.28 7.29
C LEU A 61 -7.35 -1.80 7.18
N VAL A 62 -8.48 -2.31 7.66
CA VAL A 62 -8.80 -3.75 7.64
C VAL A 62 -9.47 -4.12 6.32
N SER A 63 -9.13 -5.29 5.75
CA SER A 63 -9.66 -5.75 4.46
C SER A 63 -9.45 -4.73 3.33
N PHE A 64 -8.31 -4.02 3.36
CA PHE A 64 -8.00 -2.93 2.43
C PHE A 64 -8.01 -3.34 0.95
N LEU A 65 -7.46 -4.52 0.65
CA LEU A 65 -7.45 -5.06 -0.70
C LEU A 65 -8.76 -5.74 -1.02
N LYS A 66 -9.17 -5.68 -2.30
CA LYS A 66 -10.19 -6.59 -2.82
C LYS A 66 -9.80 -8.02 -2.50
N LEU A 67 -10.75 -8.77 -1.95
CA LEU A 67 -10.53 -10.14 -1.48
C LEU A 67 -9.88 -11.03 -2.55
N GLU A 68 -10.28 -10.88 -3.80
CA GLU A 68 -9.68 -11.62 -4.92
C GLU A 68 -8.19 -11.30 -5.16
N LYS A 69 -7.78 -10.04 -4.99
CA LYS A 69 -6.39 -9.60 -5.17
C LYS A 69 -5.54 -10.04 -4.00
N TYR A 70 -6.09 -9.94 -2.79
CA TYR A 70 -5.50 -10.45 -1.57
C TYR A 70 -5.10 -11.93 -1.73
N TYR A 71 -6.03 -12.80 -2.11
CA TYR A 71 -5.74 -14.22 -2.29
C TYR A 71 -4.76 -14.50 -3.43
N LYS A 72 -4.84 -13.77 -4.54
CA LYS A 72 -3.87 -13.91 -5.65
C LYS A 72 -2.44 -13.57 -5.20
N LEU A 73 -2.26 -12.45 -4.48
CA LEU A 73 -0.96 -12.07 -3.91
C LEU A 73 -0.48 -13.10 -2.90
N LEU A 74 -1.36 -13.52 -1.99
CA LEU A 74 -1.04 -14.51 -0.96
C LEU A 74 -0.56 -15.83 -1.56
N ASN A 75 -1.26 -16.33 -2.58
CA ASN A 75 -0.89 -17.57 -3.26
C ASN A 75 0.43 -17.42 -4.02
N CYS A 76 0.67 -16.26 -4.66
CA CYS A 76 1.95 -15.99 -5.32
C CYS A 76 3.13 -15.98 -4.33
N LEU A 77 2.93 -15.48 -3.11
CA LEU A 77 3.97 -15.43 -2.09
C LEU A 77 4.22 -16.79 -1.41
N LYS A 78 3.21 -17.67 -1.40
CA LYS A 78 3.31 -19.05 -0.89
C LYS A 78 4.04 -19.99 -1.85
N ASP A 79 4.00 -19.69 -3.15
CA ASP A 79 4.67 -20.50 -4.16
C ASP A 79 6.20 -20.40 -3.99
N GLU A 80 6.82 -21.46 -3.49
CA GLU A 80 8.27 -21.54 -3.24
C GLU A 80 9.11 -21.39 -4.51
N THR A 81 8.49 -21.48 -5.70
CA THR A 81 9.19 -21.37 -6.98
C THR A 81 9.27 -19.96 -7.55
N SER A 82 8.55 -18.97 -6.97
CA SER A 82 8.17 -17.76 -7.73
C SER A 82 8.60 -16.40 -7.15
N PRO A 83 9.03 -16.30 -5.88
CA PRO A 83 9.86 -15.16 -5.48
C PRO A 83 11.21 -15.60 -4.93
N GLU A 84 12.30 -15.11 -5.54
CA GLU A 84 13.63 -15.22 -4.95
C GLU A 84 13.73 -14.25 -3.76
N TRP A 85 14.11 -14.78 -2.59
CA TRP A 85 14.20 -14.03 -1.35
C TRP A 85 15.66 -13.84 -0.94
N ILE A 86 16.04 -12.60 -0.66
CA ILE A 86 17.37 -12.22 -0.20
C ILE A 86 17.33 -12.03 1.31
N GLU A 87 18.17 -12.77 2.04
CA GLU A 87 18.35 -12.55 3.48
C GLU A 87 19.04 -11.21 3.73
N MET A 88 18.43 -10.38 4.59
CA MET A 88 18.96 -9.06 4.90
C MET A 88 19.97 -9.12 6.04
N HIS A 89 21.13 -8.50 5.81
CA HIS A 89 22.25 -8.45 6.76
C HIS A 89 22.57 -6.99 7.18
N PRO A 90 23.25 -6.78 8.33
CA PRO A 90 23.73 -7.77 9.28
C PRO A 90 22.68 -8.22 10.30
N LYS A 91 22.76 -9.48 10.76
CA LYS A 91 21.76 -10.12 11.65
C LYS A 91 21.50 -9.37 12.95
N HIS A 92 22.51 -8.69 13.49
CA HIS A 92 22.39 -7.92 14.74
C HIS A 92 21.60 -6.61 14.60
N ARG A 93 21.25 -6.19 13.37
CA ARG A 93 20.43 -4.99 13.12
C ARG A 93 19.08 -5.30 12.51
N ARG A 94 19.02 -6.35 11.68
CA ARG A 94 17.83 -6.76 10.95
C ARG A 94 17.93 -8.24 10.64
N PHE A 95 16.81 -8.93 10.76
CA PHE A 95 16.70 -10.33 10.37
C PHE A 95 15.35 -10.56 9.70
N TYR A 96 15.34 -10.37 8.39
CA TYR A 96 14.18 -10.61 7.54
C TYR A 96 14.65 -10.93 6.12
N TYR A 97 13.75 -11.47 5.32
CA TYR A 97 13.96 -11.73 3.90
C TYR A 97 13.30 -10.63 3.08
N ARG A 98 14.04 -10.04 2.14
CA ARG A 98 13.52 -9.09 1.18
C ARG A 98 13.33 -9.79 -0.16
N LEU A 99 12.24 -9.50 -0.85
CA LEU A 99 12.07 -9.94 -2.24
C LEU A 99 13.24 -9.41 -3.09
N SER A 100 13.90 -10.29 -3.86
CA SER A 100 14.89 -9.86 -4.85
C SER A 100 14.20 -9.00 -5.90
N ASP A 101 14.95 -8.13 -6.58
CA ASP A 101 14.40 -7.09 -7.46
C ASP A 101 13.25 -7.64 -8.34
N PRO A 102 11.97 -7.32 -8.01
CA PRO A 102 10.81 -8.03 -8.56
C PRO A 102 10.69 -7.84 -10.07
N LEU A 103 11.28 -6.75 -10.57
CA LEU A 103 11.30 -6.37 -11.98
C LEU A 103 12.45 -7.03 -12.76
N LYS A 104 13.40 -7.69 -12.09
CA LYS A 104 14.50 -8.43 -12.74
C LYS A 104 14.20 -9.92 -12.80
N GLY A 105 13.47 -10.34 -13.82
CA GLY A 105 13.45 -11.74 -14.26
C GLY A 105 12.14 -12.50 -14.14
N SER A 106 11.09 -11.88 -13.60
CA SER A 106 9.75 -12.46 -13.62
C SER A 106 8.99 -12.01 -14.88
N LYS A 107 8.14 -12.89 -15.42
CA LYS A 107 7.24 -12.53 -16.53
C LYS A 107 6.42 -11.32 -16.08
N HIS A 108 6.33 -10.27 -16.91
CA HIS A 108 5.59 -9.03 -16.63
C HIS A 108 4.13 -9.25 -16.15
N ASP A 109 3.56 -10.44 -16.35
CA ASP A 109 2.19 -10.79 -15.95
C ASP A 109 2.06 -11.35 -14.51
N ASN A 110 3.10 -11.34 -13.69
CA ASN A 110 2.98 -11.75 -12.28
C ASN A 110 2.21 -10.69 -11.48
N ILE A 111 1.16 -11.11 -10.75
CA ILE A 111 0.36 -10.27 -9.84
C ILE A 111 1.23 -9.49 -8.83
N LEU A 112 2.36 -10.07 -8.39
CA LEU A 112 3.29 -9.40 -7.47
C LEU A 112 3.98 -8.20 -8.13
N ASN A 113 4.35 -8.29 -9.41
CA ASN A 113 4.89 -7.15 -10.14
C ASN A 113 3.84 -6.08 -10.33
N GLN A 114 2.63 -6.48 -10.73
CA GLN A 114 1.52 -5.54 -10.92
C GLN A 114 1.22 -4.77 -9.63
N TRP A 115 1.30 -5.44 -8.47
CA TRP A 115 1.16 -4.80 -7.17
C TRP A 115 2.27 -3.80 -6.88
N ILE A 116 3.52 -4.14 -7.17
CA ILE A 116 4.68 -3.27 -6.93
C ILE A 116 4.67 -2.08 -7.88
N GLU A 117 4.27 -2.28 -9.15
CA GLU A 117 4.05 -1.22 -10.12
C GLU A 117 2.92 -0.28 -9.68
N PHE A 118 1.81 -0.82 -9.16
CA PHE A 118 0.73 -0.03 -8.58
C PHE A 118 1.22 0.80 -7.39
N LEU A 119 1.95 0.20 -6.45
CA LEU A 119 2.52 0.93 -5.31
C LEU A 119 3.56 1.98 -5.75
N ALA A 120 4.16 1.88 -6.93
CA ALA A 120 5.08 2.88 -7.44
C ALA A 120 4.37 3.98 -8.26
N CYS A 121 3.09 3.80 -8.60
CA CYS A 121 2.39 4.67 -9.53
C CYS A 121 1.90 5.98 -8.87
N SER A 122 1.68 6.99 -9.70
CA SER A 122 1.24 8.32 -9.25
C SER A 122 -0.16 8.29 -8.63
N ARG A 123 -1.05 7.40 -9.07
CA ARG A 123 -2.41 7.30 -8.53
C ARG A 123 -2.40 6.84 -7.08
N TRP A 124 -1.60 5.83 -6.76
CA TRP A 124 -1.41 5.36 -5.39
C TRP A 124 -0.85 6.47 -4.50
N LYS A 125 0.18 7.18 -4.97
CA LYS A 125 0.74 8.34 -4.28
C LYS A 125 -0.33 9.40 -3.99
N GLN A 126 -1.11 9.80 -4.99
CA GLN A 126 -2.16 10.82 -4.84
C GLN A 126 -3.22 10.40 -3.83
N TRP A 127 -3.58 9.11 -3.80
CA TRP A 127 -4.52 8.59 -2.81
C TRP A 127 -3.94 8.64 -1.39
N LEU A 128 -2.66 8.32 -1.20
CA LEU A 128 -2.00 8.47 0.10
C LEU A 128 -1.96 9.94 0.55
N GLU A 129 -1.61 10.85 -0.34
CA GLU A 129 -1.56 12.29 -0.04
C GLU A 129 -2.94 12.84 0.32
N SER A 130 -4.03 12.31 -0.26
CA SER A 130 -5.39 12.76 0.05
C SER A 130 -5.86 12.33 1.46
N ILE A 131 -5.54 11.11 1.89
CA ILE A 131 -5.91 10.64 3.23
C ILE A 131 -4.96 11.12 4.33
N THR A 132 -3.70 11.42 4.01
CA THR A 132 -2.73 11.86 5.01
C THR A 132 -2.60 13.38 5.09
N THR A 133 -3.05 14.12 4.08
CA THR A 133 -2.78 15.56 3.88
C THR A 133 -1.29 15.93 3.77
N LEU A 134 -0.42 14.93 3.71
CA LEU A 134 1.02 15.11 3.59
C LEU A 134 1.41 15.18 2.12
N CYS A 135 2.39 16.04 1.80
CA CYS A 135 3.01 16.06 0.48
C CYS A 135 4.21 15.11 0.47
N LEU A 136 4.12 14.02 -0.30
CA LEU A 136 5.17 13.02 -0.42
C LEU A 136 6.21 13.52 -1.43
N GLN A 137 7.25 14.20 -0.97
CA GLN A 137 8.13 14.96 -1.84
C GLN A 137 9.09 14.13 -2.71
N HIS A 138 9.26 12.81 -2.50
CA HIS A 138 10.28 11.98 -3.16
C HIS A 138 9.72 10.62 -3.60
N ALA A 139 10.53 9.83 -4.34
CA ALA A 139 10.29 8.39 -4.48
C ALA A 139 10.43 7.72 -3.10
N TYR A 140 9.41 6.99 -2.67
CA TYR A 140 9.46 6.21 -1.42
C TYR A 140 9.94 4.79 -1.71
N ALA A 141 10.59 4.20 -0.70
CA ALA A 141 11.05 2.83 -0.79
C ALA A 141 9.86 1.87 -0.70
N ILE A 142 9.76 0.95 -1.65
CA ILE A 142 8.79 -0.14 -1.63
C ILE A 142 9.59 -1.42 -1.41
N GLU A 143 9.23 -2.16 -0.36
CA GLU A 143 9.93 -3.38 0.03
C GLU A 143 8.92 -4.46 0.39
N CYS A 144 8.96 -5.59 -0.33
CA CYS A 144 8.24 -6.79 0.07
C CYS A 144 9.12 -7.60 1.02
N ARG A 145 8.63 -7.83 2.25
CA ARG A 145 9.38 -8.45 3.34
C ARG A 145 8.69 -9.74 3.78
N LYS A 146 9.48 -10.78 4.02
CA LYS A 146 9.08 -12.04 4.64
C LYS A 146 9.87 -12.22 5.94
N PHE A 147 9.15 -12.42 7.03
CA PHE A 147 9.74 -12.67 8.35
C PHE A 147 9.54 -14.15 8.67
N LYS A 148 10.64 -14.86 8.95
CA LYS A 148 10.60 -16.29 9.28
C LYS A 148 10.24 -16.49 10.76
N ASP A 149 10.68 -15.56 11.61
CA ASP A 149 10.36 -15.39 13.03
C ASP A 149 10.42 -13.86 13.31
N LEU A 150 9.35 -13.27 13.86
CA LEU A 150 8.85 -11.90 13.59
C LEU A 150 9.59 -10.71 14.23
N CYS A 151 9.66 -9.57 13.50
CA CYS A 151 9.63 -8.16 13.95
C CYS A 151 9.83 -7.17 12.75
N ALA A 152 8.89 -6.25 12.43
CA ALA A 152 9.16 -4.87 11.91
C ALA A 152 7.88 -4.05 11.51
N LEU A 153 8.04 -2.71 11.49
CA LEU A 153 7.04 -1.61 11.26
C LEU A 153 7.28 -0.79 9.95
N ASP A 154 6.37 0.17 9.70
CA ASP A 154 6.20 1.28 8.71
C ASP A 154 5.43 1.01 7.40
N ALA A 155 4.38 1.83 7.16
CA ALA A 155 3.33 1.71 6.12
C ALA A 155 3.20 0.28 5.58
N VAL A 156 2.78 -0.62 6.48
CA VAL A 156 2.87 -2.05 6.22
C VAL A 156 1.56 -2.53 5.63
N PHE A 157 1.60 -2.94 4.36
CA PHE A 157 0.59 -3.85 3.85
C PHE A 157 0.88 -5.26 4.39
N CYS A 158 0.18 -5.60 5.46
CA CYS A 158 0.26 -6.93 6.07
C CYS A 158 -0.66 -7.91 5.34
N LEU A 159 -0.09 -8.96 4.78
CA LEU A 159 -0.85 -10.12 4.29
C LEU A 159 -0.71 -11.25 5.31
N VAL A 160 -1.80 -11.57 6.03
CA VAL A 160 -1.79 -12.58 7.11
C VAL A 160 -2.37 -13.88 6.58
N VAL A 161 -1.51 -14.90 6.45
CA VAL A 161 -1.84 -16.21 5.87
C VAL A 161 -3.00 -16.94 6.57
N ASN A 162 -3.37 -16.54 7.79
CA ASN A 162 -4.26 -17.30 8.64
C ASN A 162 -5.18 -16.38 9.46
N GLU A 163 -6.34 -16.03 8.88
CA GLU A 163 -7.39 -15.30 9.60
C GLU A 163 -8.03 -16.19 10.70
N GLU A 164 -8.08 -17.51 10.50
CA GLU A 164 -8.67 -18.46 11.46
C GLU A 164 -7.71 -18.96 12.55
N ALA A 165 -6.39 -18.96 12.31
CA ALA A 165 -5.44 -19.42 13.33
C ALA A 165 -5.06 -18.36 14.38
N GLY A 166 -5.69 -17.18 14.34
CA GLY A 166 -5.52 -16.15 15.35
C GLY A 166 -4.06 -15.73 15.46
N TRP A 167 -3.63 -14.82 14.59
CA TRP A 167 -2.44 -14.04 14.86
C TRP A 167 -2.46 -13.57 16.33
N ASN A 168 -1.49 -14.04 17.11
CA ASN A 168 -1.50 -13.87 18.55
C ASN A 168 -0.53 -12.74 18.93
N THR A 169 -1.03 -11.78 19.72
CA THR A 169 -0.23 -10.64 20.20
C THR A 169 1.03 -11.06 20.96
N THR A 170 1.04 -12.26 21.53
CA THR A 170 2.17 -12.82 22.29
C THR A 170 3.27 -13.45 21.43
N TRP A 171 3.04 -13.67 20.13
CA TRP A 171 4.02 -14.28 19.22
C TRP A 171 5.07 -13.29 18.69
N GLY A 172 5.04 -12.04 19.19
CA GLY A 172 5.83 -10.95 18.66
C GLY A 172 5.26 -10.44 17.34
N GLY A 173 6.00 -9.56 16.63
CA GLY A 173 5.54 -8.99 15.36
C GLY A 173 4.36 -8.02 15.45
N ASN A 174 3.79 -7.85 16.65
CA ASN A 174 2.78 -6.87 16.98
C ASN A 174 3.45 -5.57 17.43
N LEU A 175 2.74 -4.47 17.25
CA LEU A 175 2.99 -3.21 17.96
C LEU A 175 2.68 -3.37 19.45
#